data_AF-Q5DH21-F1
#
_entry.id   AF-Q5DH21-F1
#
_cell.length_a   1.000
_cell.length_b   1.000
_cell.length_c   1.000
_cell.angle_alpha   90.00
_cell.angle_beta   90.00
_cell.angle_gamma   90.00
#
_symmetry.space_group_name_H-M   'P 1'
#
loop_
_entity.id
_entity.type
_entity.pdbx_description
1 polymer ?
#
loop_
_entity_poly.entity_id
_entity_poly.type
_entity_poly.pdbx_seq_one_letter_code
_entity_poly.pdbx_strand_id
1 'polypeptide(L)'
;MNSSRSFLFHYSPLLSMIPDTSQSATTSYVGNEVTRNFRNFGQPVYVNVYHLHWPNGLKMGAYHTGTVVYDREFGFGGHPFSSSGIFQTTPMDIDSLGEEISFKERLYMGRTYLSKKAVERLLTSLADEFRGDSYHLLHFNCNHFTAQFVDLLCHGCFA
;
A
#
# COMPACT_ATOMS: atom_id res chain seq x y z
N MET A 1 30.73 -2.78 13.89
CA MET A 1 29.81 -2.89 15.04
C MET A 1 28.40 -2.91 14.47
N ASN A 2 27.92 -4.11 14.17
CA ASN A 2 26.63 -4.35 13.54
C ASN A 2 25.55 -4.31 14.60
N SER A 3 24.59 -3.40 14.47
CA SER A 3 23.30 -3.50 15.14
C SER A 3 22.21 -2.93 14.24
N SER A 4 22.12 -3.46 13.02
CA SER A 4 20.92 -3.36 12.20
C SER A 4 19.90 -4.31 12.81
N ARG A 5 19.26 -3.91 13.91
CA ARG A 5 18.00 -4.52 14.33
C ARG A 5 16.99 -4.10 13.27
N SER A 6 16.80 -4.98 12.30
CA SER A 6 15.80 -4.86 11.26
C SER A 6 14.48 -4.49 11.92
N PHE A 7 13.90 -3.36 11.54
CA PHE A 7 12.48 -3.04 11.77
C PHE A 7 11.66 -4.07 10.98
N LEU A 8 11.63 -5.31 11.47
CA LEU A 8 10.87 -6.42 10.95
C LEU A 8 9.45 -6.20 11.43
N PHE A 9 8.71 -5.42 10.66
CA PHE A 9 7.27 -5.46 10.74
C PHE A 9 6.82 -6.91 10.55
N HIS A 10 6.05 -7.45 11.48
CA HIS A 10 5.49 -8.80 11.39
C HIS A 10 4.38 -8.78 10.33
N TYR A 11 4.75 -8.87 9.06
CA TYR A 11 3.78 -9.03 7.97
C TYR A 11 3.72 -10.47 7.49
N SER A 12 2.51 -11.01 7.49
CA SER A 12 2.19 -12.27 6.81
C SER A 12 2.35 -12.09 5.29
N PRO A 13 3.14 -12.93 4.60
CA PRO A 13 3.28 -12.88 3.15
C PRO A 13 1.95 -13.29 2.48
N LEU A 14 1.50 -12.48 1.51
CA LEU A 14 0.33 -12.80 0.68
C LEU A 14 0.69 -13.96 -0.26
N LEU A 15 0.14 -15.15 0.01
CA LEU A 15 0.13 -16.25 -0.94
C LEU A 15 -1.29 -16.82 -1.13
N SER A 16 -1.67 -16.91 -2.41
CA SER A 16 -2.75 -17.70 -3.06
C SER A 16 -4.06 -16.98 -3.48
N MET A 17 -4.27 -17.02 -4.81
CA MET A 17 -5.48 -16.69 -5.57
C MET A 17 -6.45 -17.90 -5.64
N ILE A 18 -7.76 -17.66 -5.41
CA ILE A 18 -9.01 -17.91 -6.21
C ILE A 18 -9.12 -19.21 -7.08
N PRO A 19 -10.31 -19.83 -7.35
CA PRO A 19 -11.72 -19.57 -6.96
C PRO A 19 -12.50 -20.78 -6.38
N ASP A 20 -13.72 -20.57 -5.88
CA ASP A 20 -14.82 -21.49 -6.17
C ASP A 20 -16.14 -20.78 -6.46
N THR A 21 -16.91 -21.39 -7.37
CA THR A 21 -18.09 -20.87 -8.06
C THR A 21 -19.35 -21.51 -7.49
N SER A 22 -20.39 -20.73 -7.16
CA SER A 22 -21.79 -21.11 -7.38
C SER A 22 -22.77 -19.98 -7.04
N GLN A 23 -23.51 -19.54 -8.08
CA GLN A 23 -24.97 -19.33 -8.21
C GLN A 23 -25.78 -18.91 -6.95
N SER A 24 -26.81 -18.07 -6.95
CA SER A 24 -27.54 -17.24 -7.92
C SER A 24 -28.73 -16.63 -7.15
N ALA A 25 -29.12 -15.36 -7.40
CA ALA A 25 -30.51 -14.93 -7.20
C ALA A 25 -30.80 -13.65 -8.01
N THR A 26 -31.70 -13.81 -8.97
CA THR A 26 -32.38 -12.80 -9.77
C THR A 26 -33.25 -11.87 -8.93
N THR A 27 -33.18 -10.57 -9.17
CA THR A 27 -34.34 -9.66 -9.03
C THR A 27 -34.27 -8.63 -10.14
N SER A 28 -35.27 -8.70 -11.01
CA SER A 28 -35.54 -7.78 -12.10
C SER A 28 -36.03 -6.43 -11.57
N TYR A 29 -35.31 -5.35 -11.84
CA TYR A 29 -35.86 -4.00 -11.80
C TYR A 29 -35.78 -3.39 -13.20
N VAL A 30 -36.94 -3.31 -13.85
CA VAL A 30 -37.17 -2.42 -15.00
C VAL A 30 -37.28 -1.01 -14.42
N GLY A 31 -36.35 -0.13 -14.79
CA GLY A 31 -36.32 1.24 -14.29
C GLY A 31 -35.32 2.12 -15.04
N ASN A 32 -35.83 2.83 -16.04
CA ASN A 32 -35.37 4.10 -16.60
C ASN A 32 -33.94 4.19 -17.19
N GLU A 33 -33.90 4.32 -18.52
CA GLU A 33 -32.75 4.75 -19.35
C GLU A 33 -32.32 6.21 -19.11
N VAL A 34 -32.25 6.65 -17.84
CA VAL A 34 -31.83 8.02 -17.44
C VAL A 34 -30.55 8.00 -16.59
N THR A 35 -29.99 6.84 -16.28
CA THR A 35 -28.76 6.74 -15.47
C THR A 35 -27.67 5.98 -16.19
N ARG A 36 -26.77 6.70 -16.88
CA ARG A 36 -25.34 6.36 -17.01
C ARG A 36 -24.54 7.44 -17.74
N ASN A 37 -24.56 8.65 -17.17
CA ASN A 37 -23.39 9.53 -17.24
C ASN A 37 -22.69 9.55 -15.88
N PHE A 38 -22.41 8.35 -15.34
CA PHE A 38 -21.47 8.25 -14.23
C PHE A 38 -20.09 8.52 -14.83
N ARG A 39 -19.67 9.80 -14.81
CA ARG A 39 -18.26 10.13 -14.94
C ARG A 39 -17.51 9.22 -13.96
N ASN A 40 -16.65 8.35 -14.46
CA ASN A 40 -15.73 7.62 -13.61
C ASN A 40 -14.85 8.68 -12.95
N PHE A 41 -15.18 9.09 -11.74
CA PHE A 41 -14.45 10.15 -11.07
C PHE A 41 -13.02 9.72 -10.71
N GLY A 42 -12.61 8.47 -10.95
CA GLY A 42 -11.35 7.92 -10.46
C GLY A 42 -11.42 7.67 -8.95
N GLN A 43 -10.43 7.00 -8.40
CA GLN A 43 -10.33 6.68 -6.98
C GLN A 43 -9.28 7.57 -6.31
N PRO A 44 -9.57 8.18 -5.16
CA PRO A 44 -8.60 9.02 -4.48
C PRO A 44 -7.41 8.17 -3.99
N VAL A 45 -6.23 8.74 -4.12
CA VAL A 45 -4.98 8.19 -3.60
C VAL A 45 -4.48 9.09 -2.48
N TYR A 46 -4.14 8.49 -1.35
CA TYR A 46 -3.56 9.20 -0.22
C TYR A 46 -2.21 8.59 0.18
N VAL A 47 -1.46 9.33 0.98
CA VAL A 47 -0.29 8.83 1.71
C VAL A 47 -0.53 9.06 3.19
N ASN A 48 -0.48 8.00 3.98
CA ASN A 48 -0.40 8.10 5.42
C ASN A 48 1.07 8.27 5.82
N VAL A 49 1.33 9.20 6.73
CA VAL A 49 2.65 9.49 7.29
C VAL A 49 2.65 9.12 8.76
N TYR A 50 3.69 8.42 9.21
CA TYR A 50 3.86 8.02 10.60
C TYR A 50 5.23 8.48 11.12
N HIS A 51 5.25 8.87 12.39
CA HIS A 51 6.51 9.05 13.12
C HIS A 51 7.05 7.70 13.56
N LEU A 52 8.33 7.46 13.30
CA LEU A 52 9.08 6.39 13.94
C LEU A 52 9.75 6.94 15.20
N HIS A 53 9.44 6.35 16.36
CA HIS A 53 10.05 6.68 17.64
C HIS A 53 11.23 5.75 17.88
N TRP A 54 12.41 6.31 18.15
CA TRP A 54 13.55 5.47 18.54
C TRP A 54 13.41 5.06 20.02
N PRO A 55 13.91 3.88 20.44
CA PRO A 55 13.83 3.41 21.83
C PRO A 55 14.43 4.37 22.89
N ASN A 56 15.28 5.32 22.49
CA ASN A 56 15.84 6.34 23.38
C ASN A 56 15.03 7.66 23.41
N GLY A 57 13.82 7.66 22.85
CA GLY A 57 12.94 8.84 22.79
C GLY A 57 13.34 9.87 21.74
N LEU A 58 14.37 9.60 20.92
CA LEU A 58 14.85 10.55 19.92
C LEU A 58 13.99 10.47 18.65
N LYS A 59 13.28 11.56 18.36
CA LYS A 59 12.49 11.74 17.14
C LYS A 59 13.37 12.32 16.02
N MET A 60 14.34 11.56 15.53
CA MET A 60 15.19 12.02 14.43
C MET A 60 14.50 11.92 13.07
N GLY A 61 13.43 12.67 12.83
CA GLY A 61 12.89 12.95 11.49
C GLY A 61 12.61 11.75 10.58
N ALA A 62 12.56 10.53 11.14
CA ALA A 62 12.37 9.31 10.40
C ALA A 62 10.87 9.08 10.26
N TYR A 63 10.41 9.12 9.02
CA TYR A 63 9.02 8.89 8.67
C TYR A 63 8.88 7.55 7.97
N HIS A 64 7.83 6.84 8.34
CA HIS A 64 7.28 5.75 7.54
C HIS A 64 6.09 6.29 6.75
N THR A 65 5.97 5.85 5.50
CA THR A 65 4.83 6.18 4.65
C THR A 65 4.16 4.94 4.08
N GLY A 66 2.85 5.02 3.93
CA GLY A 66 2.02 4.01 3.28
C GLY A 66 1.06 4.65 2.29
N THR A 67 0.94 4.07 1.09
CA THR A 67 0.03 4.53 0.03
C THR A 67 -1.35 3.95 0.24
N VAL A 68 -2.38 4.78 0.31
CA VAL A 68 -3.77 4.37 0.52
C VAL A 68 -4.58 4.53 -0.76
N VAL A 69 -5.16 3.44 -1.24
CA VAL A 69 -6.10 3.41 -2.37
C VAL A 69 -7.06 2.24 -2.19
N TYR A 70 -8.33 2.39 -2.59
CA TYR A 70 -9.37 1.36 -2.40
C TYR A 70 -9.51 0.86 -0.95
N ASP A 71 -9.41 1.77 0.02
CA ASP A 71 -9.49 1.47 1.47
C ASP A 71 -8.47 0.42 1.93
N ARG A 72 -7.32 0.37 1.26
CA ARG A 72 -6.16 -0.46 1.61
C ARG A 72 -4.94 0.40 1.65
N GLU A 73 -4.08 0.15 2.63
CA GLU A 73 -2.78 0.78 2.73
C GLU A 73 -1.69 -0.19 2.31
N PHE A 74 -0.77 0.28 1.48
CA PHE A 74 0.34 -0.50 0.95
C PHE A 74 1.65 0.14 1.40
N GLY A 75 2.56 -0.69 1.90
CA GLY A 75 3.87 -0.27 2.34
C GLY A 75 4.94 -1.26 1.92
N PHE A 76 6.19 -0.90 2.19
CA PHE A 76 7.36 -1.75 1.94
C PHE A 76 8.17 -1.90 3.22
N GLY A 77 8.44 -3.15 3.59
CA GLY A 77 9.19 -3.52 4.80
C GLY A 77 10.30 -4.52 4.49
N GLY A 78 11.32 -4.52 5.34
CA GLY A 78 12.47 -5.41 5.19
C GLY A 78 12.26 -6.77 5.85
N HIS A 79 12.74 -7.83 5.22
CA HIS A 79 12.80 -9.19 5.76
C HIS A 79 13.92 -10.01 5.07
N PRO A 80 14.43 -11.12 5.62
CA PRO A 80 15.63 -11.77 5.08
C PRO A 80 15.40 -12.60 3.78
N PHE A 81 14.16 -12.75 3.34
CA PHE A 81 13.82 -13.58 2.17
C PHE A 81 13.82 -12.78 0.86
N SER A 82 14.05 -13.49 -0.24
CA SER A 82 14.00 -12.96 -1.61
C SER A 82 12.58 -12.68 -2.13
N SER A 83 11.56 -12.86 -1.29
CA SER A 83 10.18 -12.52 -1.61
C SER A 83 9.95 -11.01 -1.55
N SER A 84 8.83 -10.57 -2.11
CA SER A 84 8.38 -9.17 -2.00
C SER A 84 8.27 -8.74 -0.54
N GLY A 85 8.83 -7.57 -0.23
CA GLY A 85 8.62 -6.87 1.03
C GLY A 85 7.41 -5.94 0.99
N ILE A 86 6.67 -5.90 -0.12
CA ILE A 86 5.41 -5.14 -0.24
C ILE A 86 4.35 -5.85 0.60
N PHE A 87 3.68 -5.10 1.46
CA PHE A 87 2.61 -5.59 2.32
C PHE A 87 1.36 -4.73 2.20
N GLN A 88 0.24 -5.26 2.70
CA GLN A 88 -1.04 -4.57 2.74
C GLN A 88 -1.59 -4.57 4.18
N THR A 89 -2.10 -3.42 4.63
CA THR A 89 -2.79 -3.26 5.91
C THR A 89 -4.12 -2.53 5.75
N THR A 90 -4.89 -2.48 6.84
CA THR A 90 -5.97 -1.52 6.98
C THR A 90 -5.36 -0.13 7.16
N PRO A 91 -5.95 0.93 6.57
CA PRO A 91 -5.38 2.27 6.70
C PRO A 91 -5.29 2.73 8.16
N MET A 92 -4.13 3.24 8.57
CA MET A 92 -3.86 3.72 9.95
C MET A 92 -3.94 2.61 11.01
N ASP A 93 -3.66 1.36 10.64
CA ASP A 93 -3.54 0.24 11.57
C ASP A 93 -2.23 0.32 12.37
N ILE A 94 -2.22 1.19 13.38
CA ILE A 94 -1.04 1.44 14.24
C ILE A 94 -0.70 0.20 15.07
N ASP A 95 -1.70 -0.60 15.45
CA ASP A 95 -1.53 -1.79 16.28
C ASP A 95 -0.66 -2.84 15.60
N SER A 96 -0.76 -2.97 14.26
CA SER A 96 0.10 -3.89 13.49
C SER A 96 1.49 -3.34 13.15
N LEU A 97 1.67 -2.02 13.26
CA LEU A 97 2.93 -1.33 13.01
C LEU A 97 3.86 -1.32 14.24
N GLY A 98 3.30 -1.37 15.45
CA GLY A 98 4.01 -1.49 16.72
C GLY A 98 3.99 -0.21 17.58
N GLU A 99 4.28 -0.36 18.88
CA GLU A 99 4.17 0.72 19.88
C GLU A 99 5.13 1.90 19.63
N GLU A 100 6.17 1.68 18.82
CA GLU A 100 7.18 2.68 18.45
C GLU A 100 6.75 3.54 17.26
N ILE A 101 5.48 3.47 16.83
CA ILE A 101 4.97 4.18 15.67
C ILE A 101 3.69 4.95 16.02
N SER A 102 3.59 6.19 15.57
CA SER A 102 2.37 6.99 15.73
C SER A 102 1.98 7.68 14.43
N PHE A 103 0.69 7.64 14.09
CA PHE A 103 0.15 8.38 12.96
C PHE A 103 0.41 9.88 13.10
N LYS A 104 0.82 10.52 11.99
CA LYS A 104 1.08 11.95 11.92
C LYS A 104 -0.02 12.66 11.13
N GLU A 105 -0.15 12.31 9.85
CA GLU A 105 -1.04 13.00 8.92
C GLU A 105 -1.36 12.12 7.71
N ARG A 106 -2.42 12.51 6.98
CA ARG A 106 -2.80 11.92 5.70
C ARG A 106 -2.73 12.99 4.62
N LEU A 107 -1.98 12.71 3.57
CA LEU A 107 -1.76 13.61 2.44
C LEU A 107 -2.56 13.12 1.23
N TYR A 108 -3.28 14.01 0.55
CA TYR A 108 -3.95 13.69 -0.72
C TYR A 108 -2.97 13.81 -1.88
N MET A 109 -2.85 12.75 -2.69
CA MET A 109 -1.87 12.68 -3.78
C MET A 109 -2.49 12.83 -5.17
N GLY A 110 -3.81 12.69 -5.29
CA GLY A 110 -4.50 12.72 -6.58
C GLY A 110 -5.51 11.60 -6.73
N ARG A 111 -5.75 11.17 -7.98
CA ARG A 111 -6.71 10.12 -8.29
C ARG A 111 -6.12 9.13 -9.29
N THR A 112 -6.43 7.87 -9.10
CA THR A 112 -6.14 6.82 -10.08
C THR A 112 -7.40 6.39 -10.81
N TYR A 113 -7.26 6.04 -12.09
CA TYR A 113 -8.34 5.44 -12.89
C TYR A 113 -8.15 3.94 -13.08
N LEU A 114 -7.08 3.37 -12.51
CA LEU A 114 -6.83 1.95 -12.48
C LEU A 114 -7.91 1.26 -11.65
N SER A 115 -8.41 0.12 -12.14
CA SER A 115 -9.25 -0.76 -11.33
C SER A 115 -8.43 -1.42 -10.21
N LYS A 116 -9.10 -1.91 -9.16
CA LYS A 116 -8.44 -2.67 -8.08
C LYS A 116 -7.54 -3.80 -8.61
N LYS A 117 -8.01 -4.56 -9.60
CA LYS A 117 -7.22 -5.62 -10.27
C LYS A 117 -5.99 -5.07 -11.01
N ALA A 118 -6.09 -3.87 -11.58
CA ALA A 118 -4.94 -3.23 -12.22
C ALA A 118 -3.91 -2.75 -11.18
N VAL A 119 -4.37 -2.24 -10.02
CA VAL A 119 -3.49 -1.93 -8.89
C VAL A 119 -2.77 -3.17 -8.37
N GLU A 120 -3.47 -4.30 -8.24
CA GLU A 120 -2.87 -5.59 -7.84
C GLU A 120 -1.78 -6.05 -8.83
N ARG A 121 -2.02 -5.92 -10.14
CA ARG A 121 -1.01 -6.21 -11.17
C ARG A 121 0.19 -5.27 -11.07
N LEU A 122 -0.04 -3.99 -10.81
CA LEU A 122 1.01 -3.00 -10.62
C LEU A 122 1.89 -3.36 -9.42
N LEU A 123 1.28 -3.71 -8.28
CA LEU A 123 2.00 -4.21 -7.11
C LEU A 123 2.81 -5.46 -7.40
N THR A 124 2.26 -6.40 -8.18
CA THR A 124 3.00 -7.60 -8.61
C THR A 124 4.18 -7.25 -9.50
N SER A 125 4.04 -6.27 -10.41
CA SER A 125 5.16 -5.83 -11.26
C SER A 125 6.29 -5.16 -10.49
N LEU A 126 6.00 -4.59 -9.32
CA LEU A 126 6.98 -3.98 -8.42
C LEU A 126 7.62 -4.99 -7.45
N ALA A 127 7.09 -6.21 -7.35
CA ALA A 127 7.48 -7.18 -6.32
C ALA A 127 8.96 -7.61 -6.40
N ASP A 128 9.52 -7.71 -7.60
CA ASP A 128 10.92 -8.10 -7.81
C ASP A 128 11.91 -6.97 -7.48
N GLU A 129 11.49 -5.71 -7.69
CA GLU A 129 12.27 -4.53 -7.31
C GLU A 129 12.21 -4.30 -5.79
N PHE A 130 11.03 -4.46 -5.19
CA PHE A 130 10.78 -4.24 -3.76
C PHE A 130 10.80 -5.55 -2.96
N ARG A 131 11.87 -6.32 -3.10
CA ARG A 131 12.12 -7.50 -2.27
C ARG A 131 12.46 -7.11 -0.84
N GLY A 132 11.99 -7.88 0.13
CA GLY A 132 12.26 -7.58 1.54
C GLY A 132 13.74 -7.65 1.89
N ASP A 133 14.53 -8.51 1.21
CA ASP A 133 15.97 -8.62 1.42
C ASP A 133 16.78 -7.49 0.76
N SER A 134 16.13 -6.66 -0.05
CA SER A 134 16.71 -5.46 -0.66
C SER A 134 16.43 -4.19 0.17
N TYR A 135 15.61 -4.29 1.22
CA TYR A 135 15.27 -3.15 2.08
C TYR A 135 16.49 -2.59 2.80
N HIS A 136 16.66 -1.28 2.70
CA HIS A 136 17.70 -0.52 3.39
C HIS A 136 17.12 0.74 4.03
N LEU A 137 17.25 0.86 5.35
CA LEU A 137 16.65 1.93 6.16
C LEU A 137 16.89 3.34 5.60
N LEU A 138 18.07 3.61 5.05
CA LEU A 138 18.46 4.94 4.56
C LEU A 138 18.38 5.11 3.04
N HIS A 139 18.48 4.02 2.26
CA HIS A 139 18.74 4.11 0.82
C HIS A 139 17.67 3.46 -0.04
N PHE A 140 16.85 2.57 0.53
CA PHE A 140 15.81 1.86 -0.20
C PHE A 140 14.75 1.34 0.78
N ASN A 141 13.79 2.20 1.10
CA ASN A 141 12.84 1.98 2.20
C ASN A 141 11.40 2.27 1.75
N CYS A 142 10.45 2.21 2.69
CA CYS A 142 9.04 2.54 2.47
C CYS A 142 8.79 3.85 1.71
N ASN A 143 9.59 4.89 1.94
CA ASN A 143 9.40 6.19 1.29
C ASN A 143 9.71 6.13 -0.22
N HIS A 144 10.66 5.29 -0.62
CA HIS A 144 11.00 5.06 -2.03
C HIS A 144 9.85 4.32 -2.74
N PHE A 145 9.33 3.27 -2.09
CA PHE A 145 8.16 2.55 -2.56
C PHE A 145 6.95 3.46 -2.70
N THR A 146 6.62 4.24 -1.66
CA THR A 146 5.48 5.17 -1.67
C THR A 146 5.60 6.18 -2.80
N ALA A 147 6.78 6.77 -3.00
CA ALA A 147 7.00 7.74 -4.07
C ALA A 147 6.75 7.14 -5.47
N GLN A 148 7.36 5.98 -5.76
CA GLN A 148 7.21 5.32 -7.06
C GLN A 148 5.77 4.82 -7.28
N PHE A 149 5.15 4.23 -6.25
CA PHE A 149 3.81 3.69 -6.38
C PHE A 149 2.76 4.79 -6.56
N VAL A 150 2.87 5.92 -5.84
CA VAL A 150 2.00 7.09 -6.04
C VAL A 150 2.14 7.65 -7.46
N ASP A 151 3.37 7.77 -7.96
CA ASP A 151 3.60 8.28 -9.31
C ASP A 151 2.96 7.38 -10.37
N LEU A 152 3.13 6.06 -10.25
CA LEU A 152 2.49 5.08 -11.13
C LEU A 152 0.95 5.09 -11.03
N LEU A 153 0.39 5.29 -9.84
CA LEU A 153 -1.06 5.34 -9.64
C LEU A 153 -1.70 6.61 -10.22
N CYS A 154 -1.07 7.77 -10.02
CA CYS A 154 -1.63 9.07 -10.36
C CYS A 154 -1.24 9.54 -11.76
N HIS A 155 -0.04 9.21 -12.23
CA HIS A 155 0.55 9.73 -13.48
C HIS A 155 0.96 8.65 -14.48
N GLY A 156 0.90 7.36 -14.09
CA GLY A 156 1.15 6.24 -14.99
C GLY A 156 0.16 6.22 -16.14
N CYS A 157 0.58 6.72 -17.30
CA CYS A 157 -0.18 6.64 -18.54
C CYS A 157 0.00 5.22 -19.10
N PHE A 158 -0.97 4.34 -18.90
CA PHE A 158 -1.05 3.09 -19.66
C PHE A 158 -1.69 3.42 -21.01
N ALA A 159 -0.85 3.86 -21.94
CA ALA A 159 -1.18 3.98 -23.36
C ALA A 159 -1.24 2.61 -24.02
#